data_AF-A0A968MWC2-F1
#
_entry.id   AF-A0A968MWC2-F1
#
_cell.length_a   1.000
_cell.length_b   1.000
_cell.length_c   1.000
_cell.angle_alpha   90.00
_cell.angle_beta   90.00
_cell.angle_gamma   90.00
#
_symmetry.space_group_name_H-M   'P 1'
#
loop_
_entity.id
_entity.type
_entity.pdbx_description
1 polymer ?
#
loop_
_entity_poly.entity_id
_entity_poly.type
_entity_poly.pdbx_seq_one_letter_code
_entity_poly.pdbx_strand_id
1 'polypeptide(L)'
;MLQDSARKRVIQQQEFLLANREKLVIDGDTHVTDIAAMHSTLKARYEADLNYYHGRPISAEDLIDEMDLAGVNMALIWQNPAATVYTNHPETDLRSLIQCQPVYL
;
A
#
# COMPACT_ATOMS: atom_id res chain seq x y z
N MET A 1 3.59 23.97 -13.49
CA MET A 1 4.29 22.80 -14.05
C MET A 1 3.95 21.49 -13.33
N LEU A 2 4.26 21.29 -12.04
CA LEU A 2 3.87 20.08 -11.28
C LEU A 2 2.35 19.90 -11.13
N GLN A 3 1.60 21.00 -10.98
CA GLN A 3 0.13 20.96 -10.86
C GLN A 3 -0.56 20.53 -12.17
N ASP A 4 -0.02 20.91 -13.33
CA ASP A 4 -0.62 20.58 -14.62
C ASP A 4 -0.42 19.10 -14.97
N SER A 5 0.74 18.52 -14.63
CA SER A 5 0.99 17.08 -14.80
C SER A 5 0.15 16.23 -13.87
N ALA A 6 0.02 16.63 -12.60
CA ALA A 6 -0.82 15.92 -11.63
C ALA A 6 -2.30 15.95 -12.06
N ARG A 7 -2.80 17.13 -12.48
CA ARG A 7 -4.16 17.28 -12.98
C ARG A 7 -4.41 16.41 -14.21
N LYS A 8 -3.49 16.39 -15.19
CA LYS A 8 -3.58 15.52 -16.36
C LYS A 8 -3.64 14.05 -15.98
N ARG A 9 -2.79 13.61 -15.04
CA ARG A 9 -2.79 12.23 -14.55
C ARG A 9 -4.13 11.83 -13.92
N VAL A 10 -4.69 12.69 -13.08
CA VAL A 10 -6.01 12.46 -12.46
C VAL A 10 -7.10 12.35 -13.52
N ILE A 11 -7.12 13.25 -14.51
CA ILE A 11 -8.11 13.20 -15.61
C ILE A 11 -7.98 11.89 -16.39
N GLN A 12 -6.76 11.50 -16.77
CA GLN A 12 -6.51 10.24 -17.50
C GLN A 12 -6.98 9.02 -16.69
N GLN A 13 -6.74 9.00 -15.38
CA GLN A 13 -7.22 7.91 -14.53
C GLN A 13 -8.74 7.89 -14.44
N GLN A 14 -9.39 9.05 -14.29
CA GLN A 14 -10.86 9.14 -14.28
C GLN A 14 -11.46 8.63 -15.60
N GLU A 15 -10.91 9.05 -16.74
CA GLU A 15 -11.36 8.60 -18.06
C GLU A 15 -11.23 7.08 -18.21
N PHE A 16 -10.09 6.51 -17.78
CA PHE A 16 -9.88 5.06 -17.80
C PHE A 16 -10.89 4.32 -16.92
N LEU A 17 -11.11 4.78 -15.69
CA LEU A 17 -12.07 4.18 -14.76
C LEU A 17 -13.49 4.22 -15.32
N LEU A 18 -13.91 5.36 -15.88
CA LEU A 18 -15.25 5.50 -16.47
C LEU A 18 -15.43 4.59 -17.70
N ALA A 19 -14.41 4.49 -18.56
CA ALA A 19 -14.46 3.65 -19.75
C ALA A 19 -14.50 2.14 -19.44
N ASN A 20 -13.99 1.72 -18.27
CA ASN A 20 -13.85 0.31 -17.90
C ASN A 20 -14.69 -0.09 -16.68
N ARG A 21 -15.61 0.77 -16.20
CA ARG A 21 -16.30 0.62 -14.91
C ARG A 21 -16.98 -0.75 -14.66
N GLU A 22 -17.44 -1.42 -15.72
CA GLU A 22 -18.12 -2.73 -15.63
C GLU A 22 -17.16 -3.93 -15.71
N LYS A 23 -15.87 -3.67 -15.89
CA LYS A 23 -14.82 -4.69 -16.13
C LYS A 23 -13.70 -4.63 -15.09
N LEU A 24 -13.78 -3.71 -14.13
CA LEU A 24 -12.75 -3.49 -13.12
C LEU A 24 -13.25 -3.99 -11.77
N VAL A 25 -12.48 -4.89 -11.17
CA VAL A 25 -12.55 -5.21 -9.75
C VAL A 25 -11.46 -4.42 -9.05
N ILE A 26 -11.83 -3.60 -8.07
CA ILE A 26 -10.91 -2.74 -7.33
C ILE A 26 -10.93 -3.15 -5.86
N ASP A 27 -9.78 -3.51 -5.31
CA ASP A 27 -9.64 -3.67 -3.87
C ASP A 27 -9.48 -2.30 -3.21
N GLY A 28 -10.34 -2.03 -2.24
CA GLY A 28 -10.37 -0.75 -1.53
C GLY A 28 -9.37 -0.65 -0.37
N ASP A 29 -8.75 -1.75 0.03
CA ASP A 29 -8.02 -1.83 1.30
C ASP A 29 -6.81 -2.77 1.22
N THR A 30 -5.73 -2.30 0.59
CA THR A 30 -4.46 -3.06 0.52
C THR A 30 -3.33 -2.33 1.25
N HIS A 31 -2.39 -3.09 1.82
CA HIS A 31 -1.34 -2.55 2.69
C HIS A 31 0.06 -3.07 2.29
N VAL A 32 0.61 -2.53 1.21
CA VAL A 32 1.98 -2.86 0.75
C VAL A 32 3.01 -2.28 1.71
N THR A 33 4.09 -3.02 1.93
CA THR A 33 5.25 -2.59 2.71
C THR A 33 6.52 -2.79 1.90
N ASP A 34 7.38 -1.77 1.85
CA ASP A 34 8.76 -1.96 1.40
C ASP A 34 9.54 -2.73 2.48
N ILE A 35 9.63 -4.05 2.30
CA ILE A 35 10.30 -4.97 3.23
C ILE A 35 11.80 -4.65 3.37
N ALA A 36 12.43 -4.09 2.33
CA ALA A 36 13.85 -3.74 2.37
C ALA A 36 14.10 -2.49 3.22
N ALA A 37 13.17 -1.52 3.19
CA ALA A 37 13.23 -0.29 3.97
C ALA A 37 12.67 -0.42 5.40
N MET A 38 12.10 -1.58 5.76
CA MET A 38 11.50 -1.80 7.08
C MET A 38 12.52 -1.67 8.22
N HIS A 39 12.10 -1.06 9.34
CA HIS A 39 12.94 -0.90 10.52
C HIS A 39 13.46 -2.25 11.04
N SER A 40 14.73 -2.31 11.41
CA SER A 40 15.46 -3.55 11.74
C SER A 40 14.76 -4.43 12.79
N THR A 41 14.16 -3.83 13.82
CA THR A 41 13.43 -4.57 14.86
C THR A 41 12.12 -5.19 14.36
N LEU A 42 11.41 -4.51 13.46
CA LEU A 42 10.18 -5.04 12.84
C LEU A 42 10.53 -6.13 11.82
N LYS A 43 11.60 -5.91 11.04
CA LYS A 43 12.12 -6.88 10.08
C LYS A 43 12.52 -8.19 10.75
N ALA A 44 13.25 -8.13 11.87
CA ALA A 44 13.61 -9.33 12.63
C ALA A 44 12.38 -10.11 13.12
N ARG A 45 11.30 -9.42 13.52
CA ARG A 45 10.03 -10.07 13.92
C ARG A 45 9.32 -10.70 12.73
N TYR A 46 9.25 -10.00 11.61
CA TYR A 46 8.66 -10.47 10.37
C TYR A 46 9.36 -11.74 9.85
N GLU A 47 10.70 -11.78 9.92
CA GLU A 47 11.51 -12.93 9.48
C GLU A 47 11.45 -14.11 10.46
N ALA A 48 11.26 -13.85 11.77
CA ALA A 48 11.21 -14.89 12.80
C ALA A 48 9.86 -15.63 12.87
N ASP A 49 8.78 -15.01 12.41
CA ASP A 49 7.44 -15.60 12.43
C ASP A 49 6.94 -15.79 11.00
N LEU A 50 6.72 -17.05 10.59
CA LEU A 50 6.20 -17.40 9.26
C LEU A 50 4.67 -17.51 9.24
N ASN A 51 4.00 -17.39 10.39
CA ASN A 51 2.56 -17.52 10.44
C ASN A 51 1.87 -16.28 9.85
N TYR A 52 0.70 -16.51 9.25
CA TYR A 52 -0.18 -15.43 8.84
C TYR A 52 -0.80 -14.75 10.07
N TYR A 53 -0.85 -13.42 10.03
CA TYR A 53 -1.65 -12.60 10.91
C TYR A 53 -2.21 -11.41 10.10
N HIS A 54 -3.32 -10.83 10.55
CA HIS A 54 -3.92 -9.69 9.85
C HIS A 54 -2.96 -8.50 9.79
N GLY A 55 -2.78 -7.96 8.59
CA GLY A 55 -1.85 -6.87 8.34
C GLY A 55 -0.39 -7.29 8.27
N ARG A 56 -0.07 -8.60 8.15
CA ARG A 56 1.30 -9.04 7.87
C ARG A 56 1.89 -8.22 6.70
N PRO A 57 3.07 -7.62 6.86
CA PRO A 57 3.73 -6.91 5.76
C PRO A 57 3.92 -7.82 4.54
N ILE A 58 3.49 -7.35 3.37
CA ILE A 58 3.70 -8.00 2.07
C ILE A 58 4.41 -7.04 1.13
N SER A 59 5.19 -7.60 0.21
CA SER A 59 5.83 -6.83 -0.85
C SER A 59 4.81 -6.40 -1.92
N ALA A 60 5.22 -5.54 -2.85
CA ALA A 60 4.36 -5.17 -3.97
C ALA A 60 4.20 -6.32 -4.96
N GLU A 61 5.25 -7.12 -5.12
CA GLU A 61 5.27 -8.32 -5.95
C GLU A 61 4.27 -9.36 -5.42
N ASP A 62 4.28 -9.62 -4.11
CA ASP A 62 3.32 -10.52 -3.48
C ASP A 62 1.87 -10.03 -3.71
N LEU A 63 1.62 -8.72 -3.56
CA LEU A 63 0.29 -8.17 -3.81
C LEU A 63 -0.14 -8.36 -5.27
N ILE A 64 0.76 -8.16 -6.25
CA ILE A 64 0.45 -8.36 -7.67
C ILE A 64 0.07 -9.82 -7.93
N ASP A 65 0.84 -10.78 -7.41
CA ASP A 65 0.57 -12.21 -7.56
C ASP A 65 -0.79 -12.59 -6.92
N GLU A 66 -1.10 -12.06 -5.73
CA GLU A 66 -2.37 -12.27 -5.06
C GLU A 66 -3.55 -11.64 -5.83
N MET A 67 -3.38 -10.44 -6.36
CA MET A 67 -4.39 -9.76 -7.17
C MET A 67 -4.69 -10.53 -8.46
N ASP A 68 -3.66 -11.02 -9.15
CA ASP A 68 -3.80 -11.83 -10.36
C ASP A 68 -4.56 -13.13 -10.06
N LEU A 69 -4.22 -13.80 -8.95
CA LEU A 69 -4.93 -15.01 -8.51
C LEU A 69 -6.40 -14.74 -8.16
N ALA A 70 -6.68 -13.60 -7.53
CA ALA A 70 -8.02 -13.19 -7.11
C ALA A 70 -8.86 -12.54 -8.24
N GLY A 71 -8.26 -12.25 -9.40
CA GLY A 71 -8.92 -11.52 -10.48
C GLY A 71 -9.21 -10.04 -10.14
N VAL A 72 -8.40 -9.44 -9.26
CA VAL A 72 -8.46 -8.02 -8.90
C VAL A 72 -7.62 -7.22 -9.89
N ASN A 73 -8.16 -6.14 -10.45
CA ASN A 73 -7.48 -5.38 -11.50
C ASN A 73 -6.73 -4.15 -10.98
N MET A 74 -7.17 -3.59 -9.85
CA MET A 74 -6.59 -2.39 -9.25
C MET A 74 -6.74 -2.45 -7.73
N ALA A 75 -5.90 -1.72 -7.01
CA ALA A 75 -5.96 -1.65 -5.57
C ALA A 75 -5.70 -0.22 -5.06
N LEU A 76 -6.33 0.13 -3.95
CA LEU A 76 -5.98 1.31 -3.15
C LEU A 76 -4.97 0.90 -2.09
N ILE A 77 -3.77 1.49 -2.17
CA ILE A 77 -2.68 1.24 -1.24
C ILE A 77 -2.79 2.21 -0.06
N TRP A 78 -2.82 1.65 1.15
CA TRP A 78 -2.75 2.35 2.43
C TRP A 78 -1.44 1.99 3.13
N GLN A 79 -1.00 2.84 4.06
CA GLN A 79 0.13 2.48 4.92
C GLN A 79 -0.20 1.23 5.73
N ASN A 80 0.79 0.37 5.96
CA ASN A 80 0.63 -0.81 6.80
C ASN A 80 0.92 -0.46 8.28
N PRO A 81 -0.07 -0.49 9.18
CA PRO A 81 0.14 -0.23 10.61
C PRO A 81 1.12 -1.22 11.25
N ALA A 82 1.12 -2.49 10.83
CA ALA A 82 2.02 -3.50 11.38
C ALA A 82 3.49 -3.28 11.00
N ALA A 83 3.76 -2.52 9.95
CA ALA A 83 5.10 -2.09 9.53
C ALA A 83 5.49 -0.71 10.09
N THR A 84 4.61 -0.06 10.86
CA THR A 84 4.84 1.27 11.43
C THR A 84 5.53 1.16 12.79
N VAL A 85 6.59 1.96 12.99
CA VAL A 85 7.27 2.04 14.30
C VAL A 85 6.49 2.99 15.21
N TYR A 86 5.86 2.44 16.23
CA TYR A 86 5.13 3.21 17.25
C TYR A 86 6.02 3.56 18.44
N THR A 87 5.81 4.78 18.94
CA THR A 87 6.53 5.35 20.08
C THR A 87 5.67 5.45 21.34
N ASN A 88 4.41 4.99 21.28
CA ASN A 88 3.40 5.14 22.34
C ASN A 88 3.07 6.60 22.66
N HIS A 89 3.28 7.50 21.70
CA HIS A 89 2.95 8.91 21.79
C HIS A 89 1.96 9.25 20.68
N PRO A 90 0.67 9.48 21.01
CA PRO A 90 -0.39 9.57 19.99
C PRO A 90 -0.11 10.54 18.85
N GLU A 91 0.50 11.70 19.12
CA GLU A 91 0.83 12.68 18.08
C GLU A 91 1.94 12.19 17.15
N THR A 92 2.97 11.53 17.70
CA THR A 92 4.09 10.98 16.92
C THR A 92 3.65 9.79 16.10
N ASP A 93 2.80 8.95 16.68
CA ASP A 93 2.25 7.75 16.05
C ASP A 93 1.30 8.14 14.91
N LEU A 94 0.47 9.17 15.11
CA LEU A 94 -0.36 9.76 14.06
C LEU A 94 0.49 10.34 12.92
N ARG A 95 1.58 11.06 13.24
CA ARG A 95 2.49 11.59 12.21
C ARG A 95 3.13 10.47 11.39
N SER A 96 3.56 9.40 12.05
CA SER A 96 4.13 8.22 11.40
C SER A 96 3.11 7.55 10.47
N LEU A 97 1.86 7.47 10.92
CA LEU A 97 0.72 6.98 10.14
C LEU A 97 0.24 7.94 9.04
N ILE A 98 0.60 9.22 9.02
CA ILE A 98 0.20 10.15 7.94
C ILE A 98 1.33 10.34 6.95
N GLN A 99 2.58 10.14 7.37
CA GLN A 99 3.75 10.13 6.49
C GLN A 99 3.70 8.88 5.61
N CYS A 100 2.96 8.99 4.51
CA CYS A 100 2.92 8.00 3.46
C CYS A 100 4.34 7.86 2.92
N GLN A 101 5.00 6.72 3.16
CA GLN A 101 6.17 6.35 2.38
C GLN A 101 5.63 6.11 0.96
N PRO A 102 5.96 6.95 -0.03
CA PRO A 102 5.49 6.72 -1.38
C PRO A 102 6.08 5.39 -1.86
N VAL A 103 5.21 4.39 -2.03
CA VAL A 103 5.56 3.17 -2.78
C VAL A 103 5.53 3.59 -4.25
N TYR A 104 6.71 3.83 -4.82
CA TYR A 104 6.84 4.03 -6.26
C TYR A 104 6.85 2.65 -6.92
N LEU A 105 5.72 2.27 -7.53
CA LEU A 105 5.62 1.17 -8.50
C LEU A 105 5.69 1.74 -9.92
#